data_AF-A0A2H6NG83-F1
#
_entry.id   AF-A0A2H6NG83-F1
#
_cell.length_a   1.000
_cell.length_b   1.000
_cell.length_c   1.000
_cell.angle_alpha   90.00
_cell.angle_beta   90.00
_cell.angle_gamma   90.00
#
_symmetry.space_group_name_H-M   'P 1'
#
loop_
_entity.id
_entity.type
_entity.pdbx_description
1 polymer ?
#
loop_
_entity_poly.entity_id
_entity_poly.type
_entity_poly.pdbx_seq_one_letter_code
_entity_poly.pdbx_strand_id
1 'polypeptide(L)'
;WYYPNVVYVDKDLLPKTLYEKDASEFSKSPQILSFVGNQVTIRRADGSLIHISISPYPAILYEYVNNLKWEDAIRLCRFVKDQTLWACLAAMAIANKDMNTAEIAYASVGEIDKVQYISSIKDLPSKESRMAHILLFSGNVQDAETLLLQAGLIYQAIQVNINLYNWERALELAVKHKTHVDTVLAYRQKFLDDFSKKETNQRFLQYAEGLDVNWDKIKAKIELEIAKERERATATPIVRGSMIIQR
;
A
#
# COMPACT_ATOMS: atom_id res chain seq x y z
N TRP A 1 -13.69 16.10 3.99
CA TRP A 1 -12.98 14.81 3.95
C TRP A 1 -13.27 14.03 5.22
N TYR A 2 -13.61 12.75 5.08
CA TYR A 2 -13.79 11.84 6.22
C TYR A 2 -12.47 11.23 6.70
N TYR A 3 -11.49 11.03 5.82
CA TYR A 3 -10.16 10.53 6.20
C TYR A 3 -9.05 11.25 5.41
N PRO A 4 -8.56 12.42 5.87
CA PRO A 4 -7.51 13.19 5.19
C PRO A 4 -6.16 12.45 5.12
N ASN A 5 -5.86 11.62 6.11
CA ASN A 5 -4.59 10.87 6.21
C ASN A 5 -4.40 9.85 5.07
N VAL A 6 -5.45 9.59 4.27
CA VAL A 6 -5.38 8.79 3.05
C VAL A 6 -4.25 9.22 2.12
N VAL A 7 -3.89 10.52 2.11
CA VAL A 7 -2.84 11.04 1.22
C VAL A 7 -1.47 10.43 1.45
N TYR A 8 -1.22 9.92 2.66
CA TYR A 8 0.03 9.26 3.05
C TYR A 8 0.02 7.75 2.81
N VAL A 9 -1.13 7.20 2.41
CA VAL A 9 -1.33 5.76 2.23
C VAL A 9 -1.64 5.46 0.77
N ASP A 10 -2.64 6.13 0.21
CA ASP A 10 -3.15 5.91 -1.13
C ASP A 10 -3.75 7.22 -1.66
N LYS A 11 -2.95 7.95 -2.44
CA LYS A 11 -3.34 9.27 -2.97
C LYS A 11 -4.52 9.17 -3.93
N ASP A 12 -4.63 8.08 -4.67
CA ASP A 12 -5.69 7.88 -5.66
C ASP A 12 -7.06 7.71 -4.99
N LEU A 13 -7.06 7.29 -3.73
CA LEU A 13 -8.27 7.12 -2.93
C LEU A 13 -8.76 8.42 -2.28
N LEU A 14 -7.93 9.48 -2.23
CA LEU A 14 -8.29 10.78 -1.66
C LEU A 14 -9.63 11.37 -2.15
N PRO A 15 -9.93 11.43 -3.47
CA PRO A 15 -11.22 11.94 -3.93
C PRO A 15 -12.40 11.07 -3.44
N LYS A 16 -12.16 9.77 -3.19
CA LYS A 16 -13.19 8.84 -2.73
C LYS A 16 -13.44 8.90 -1.22
N THR A 17 -12.61 9.61 -0.43
CA THR A 17 -12.85 9.83 1.02
C THR A 17 -13.51 11.18 1.31
N LEU A 18 -13.97 11.87 0.27
CA LEU A 18 -14.62 13.16 0.36
C LEU A 18 -16.14 13.00 0.27
N TYR A 19 -16.84 13.65 1.20
CA TYR A 19 -18.28 13.90 1.10
C TYR A 19 -18.50 15.36 0.73
N GLU A 20 -19.22 15.58 -0.37
CA GLU A 20 -19.65 16.91 -0.81
C GLU A 20 -21.18 16.99 -0.73
N LYS A 21 -21.68 18.14 -0.26
CA LYS A 21 -23.11 18.45 -0.23
C LYS A 21 -23.34 19.78 -0.93
N ASP A 22 -24.31 19.82 -1.83
CA ASP A 22 -24.72 21.05 -2.50
C ASP A 22 -25.21 22.08 -1.47
N ALA A 23 -24.69 23.30 -1.59
CA ALA A 23 -25.01 24.43 -0.72
C ALA A 23 -26.15 25.31 -1.26
N SER A 24 -26.75 24.96 -2.41
CA SER A 24 -27.82 25.72 -3.06
C SER A 24 -29.05 25.92 -2.16
N GLU A 25 -29.28 25.02 -1.22
CA GLU A 25 -30.34 25.09 -0.19
C GLU A 25 -30.14 26.21 0.86
N PHE A 26 -28.96 26.85 0.89
CA PHE A 26 -28.59 27.84 1.90
C PHE A 26 -28.58 29.30 1.40
N SER A 27 -29.17 29.57 0.23
CA SER A 27 -29.24 30.91 -0.39
C SER A 27 -27.88 31.51 -0.76
N LYS A 28 -27.83 32.80 -1.12
CA LYS A 28 -26.57 33.50 -1.43
C LYS A 28 -25.72 33.61 -0.16
N SER A 29 -24.41 33.42 -0.29
CA SER A 29 -23.39 33.64 0.77
C SER A 29 -23.70 33.00 2.14
N PRO A 30 -23.92 31.68 2.24
CA PRO A 30 -24.07 31.02 3.52
C PRO A 30 -22.76 31.05 4.32
N GLN A 31 -22.86 31.21 5.64
CA GLN A 31 -21.71 31.19 6.54
C GLN A 31 -21.86 30.09 7.59
N ILE A 32 -20.83 29.26 7.75
CA ILE A 32 -20.78 28.28 8.85
C ILE A 32 -20.44 29.03 10.13
N LEU A 33 -21.35 29.00 11.11
CA LEU A 33 -21.15 29.61 12.42
C LEU A 33 -20.54 28.64 13.44
N SER A 34 -21.01 27.39 13.44
CA SER A 34 -20.52 26.38 14.36
C SER A 34 -20.61 24.98 13.76
N PHE A 35 -19.70 24.12 14.22
CA PHE A 35 -19.65 22.70 13.86
C PHE A 35 -19.37 21.94 15.16
N VAL A 36 -20.39 21.33 15.75
CA VAL A 36 -20.29 20.63 17.03
C VAL A 36 -20.85 19.23 16.87
N GLY A 37 -20.01 18.21 17.12
CA GLY A 37 -20.38 16.82 16.90
C GLY A 37 -20.76 16.58 15.44
N ASN A 38 -22.00 16.14 15.22
CA ASN A 38 -22.57 15.94 13.89
C ASN A 38 -23.51 17.06 13.44
N GLN A 39 -23.55 18.20 14.13
CA GLN A 39 -24.42 19.33 13.79
C GLN A 39 -23.62 20.53 13.27
N VAL A 40 -24.06 21.07 12.15
CA VAL A 40 -23.50 22.26 11.51
C VAL A 40 -24.56 23.36 11.55
N THR A 41 -24.22 24.50 12.15
CA THR A 41 -25.09 25.68 12.14
C THR A 41 -24.65 26.62 11.05
N ILE A 42 -25.55 26.91 10.12
CA ILE A 42 -25.33 27.80 8.97
C ILE A 42 -26.21 29.03 9.10
N ARG A 43 -25.62 30.20 8.87
CA ARG A 43 -26.34 31.48 8.72
C ARG A 43 -26.59 31.76 7.24
N ARG A 44 -27.85 31.97 6.87
CA ARG A 44 -28.26 32.40 5.52
C ARG A 44 -28.04 33.91 5.31
N ALA A 45 -28.14 34.38 4.06
CA ALA A 45 -28.08 35.81 3.74
C ALA A 45 -29.18 36.65 4.41
N ASP A 46 -30.35 36.07 4.68
CA ASP A 46 -31.45 36.73 5.40
C ASP A 46 -31.22 36.81 6.93
N GLY A 47 -30.11 36.24 7.43
CA GLY A 47 -29.76 36.21 8.84
C GLY A 47 -30.35 35.04 9.62
N SER A 48 -31.19 34.20 9.01
CA SER A 48 -31.75 33.00 9.66
C SER A 48 -30.67 31.94 9.92
N LEU A 49 -30.87 31.17 10.99
CA LEU A 49 -30.00 30.05 11.37
C LEU A 49 -30.65 28.73 10.97
N ILE A 50 -29.87 27.88 10.31
CA ILE A 50 -30.25 26.51 9.97
C ILE A 50 -29.30 25.56 10.67
N HIS A 51 -29.84 24.46 11.17
CA HIS A 51 -29.06 23.35 11.69
C HIS A 51 -29.16 22.17 10.74
N ILE A 52 -28.01 21.64 10.32
CA ILE A 52 -27.91 20.48 9.45
C ILE A 52 -27.16 19.40 10.20
N SER A 53 -27.62 18.16 10.09
CA SER A 53 -26.87 17.01 10.56
C SER A 53 -25.99 16.44 9.45
N ILE A 54 -24.77 16.09 9.80
CA ILE A 54 -23.89 15.25 8.98
C ILE A 54 -23.92 13.80 9.47
N SER A 55 -23.46 12.89 8.61
CA SER A 55 -23.33 11.47 8.94
C SER A 55 -22.43 11.27 10.17
N PRO A 56 -22.89 10.57 11.22
CA PRO A 56 -22.07 10.24 12.39
C PRO A 56 -21.15 9.03 12.13
N TYR A 57 -21.37 8.29 11.03
CA TYR A 57 -20.69 7.02 10.76
C TYR A 57 -19.17 7.11 10.60
N PRO A 58 -18.58 8.18 10.02
CA PRO A 58 -17.13 8.33 10.01
C PRO A 58 -16.54 8.33 11.42
N ALA A 59 -17.15 9.03 12.37
CA ALA A 59 -16.66 9.07 13.76
C ALA A 59 -16.73 7.69 14.43
N ILE A 60 -17.82 6.95 14.21
CA ILE A 60 -17.97 5.57 14.70
C ILE A 60 -16.94 4.64 14.04
N LEU A 61 -16.66 4.83 12.74
CA LEU A 61 -15.64 4.07 12.03
C LEU A 61 -14.25 4.28 12.64
N TYR A 62 -13.88 5.52 12.94
CA TYR A 62 -12.64 5.83 13.65
C TYR A 62 -12.57 5.13 15.02
N GLU A 63 -13.67 5.10 15.77
CA GLU A 63 -13.72 4.40 17.06
C GLU A 63 -13.48 2.89 16.90
N TYR A 64 -14.10 2.25 15.91
CA TYR A 64 -13.87 0.82 15.66
C TYR A 64 -12.43 0.54 15.23
N VAL A 65 -11.85 1.35 14.34
CA VAL A 65 -10.47 1.19 13.88
C VAL A 65 -9.47 1.42 15.01
N ASN A 66 -9.65 2.46 15.82
CA ASN A 66 -8.76 2.74 16.95
C ASN A 66 -8.79 1.63 18.02
N ASN A 67 -9.92 0.93 18.14
CA ASN A 67 -10.08 -0.23 19.02
C ASN A 67 -9.81 -1.58 18.32
N LEU A 68 -9.30 -1.57 17.08
CA LEU A 68 -9.00 -2.76 16.27
C LEU A 68 -10.22 -3.69 16.05
N LYS A 69 -11.43 -3.16 16.10
CA LYS A 69 -12.71 -3.87 15.87
C LYS A 69 -13.05 -3.92 14.38
N TRP A 70 -12.20 -4.59 13.60
CA TRP A 70 -12.30 -4.63 12.14
C TRP A 70 -13.60 -5.24 11.61
N GLU A 71 -14.09 -6.32 12.24
CA GLU A 71 -15.36 -6.95 11.86
C GLU A 71 -16.55 -6.00 12.04
N ASP A 72 -16.56 -5.21 13.11
CA ASP A 72 -17.62 -4.22 13.37
C ASP A 72 -17.52 -3.05 12.38
N ALA A 73 -16.31 -2.62 12.03
CA ALA A 73 -16.07 -1.63 10.97
C ALA A 73 -16.59 -2.09 9.60
N ILE A 74 -16.35 -3.36 9.23
CA ILE A 74 -16.88 -3.96 8.00
C ILE A 74 -18.40 -4.03 8.03
N ARG A 75 -18.99 -4.46 9.16
CA ARG A 75 -20.45 -4.51 9.33
C ARG A 75 -21.08 -3.13 9.20
N LEU A 76 -20.45 -2.10 9.79
CA LEU A 76 -20.88 -0.72 9.66
C LEU A 76 -20.88 -0.29 8.19
N CYS A 77 -19.80 -0.54 7.45
CA CYS A 77 -19.73 -0.17 6.03
C CYS A 77 -20.78 -0.91 5.16
N ARG A 78 -21.03 -2.19 5.45
CA ARG A 78 -22.11 -2.97 4.81
C ARG A 78 -23.50 -2.43 5.13
N PHE A 79 -23.72 -1.96 6.36
CA PHE A 79 -24.99 -1.40 6.80
C PHE A 79 -25.26 -0.03 6.14
N VAL A 80 -24.28 0.87 6.16
CA VAL A 80 -24.42 2.24 5.63
C VAL A 80 -24.48 2.24 4.10
N LYS A 81 -23.80 1.29 3.43
CA LYS A 81 -23.74 1.17 1.96
C LYS A 81 -23.21 2.43 1.26
N ASP A 82 -22.31 3.15 1.93
CA ASP A 82 -21.65 4.34 1.39
C ASP A 82 -20.23 4.01 0.92
N GLN A 83 -19.96 4.31 -0.34
CA GLN A 83 -18.66 4.15 -0.97
C GLN A 83 -17.56 4.99 -0.29
N THR A 84 -17.92 6.18 0.20
CA THR A 84 -16.98 7.08 0.90
C THR A 84 -16.46 6.44 2.18
N LEU A 85 -17.35 5.77 2.90
CA LEU A 85 -17.01 5.07 4.14
C LEU A 85 -16.14 3.84 3.88
N TRP A 86 -16.42 3.08 2.81
CA TRP A 86 -15.57 1.97 2.37
C TRP A 86 -14.16 2.43 1.97
N ALA A 87 -14.05 3.55 1.27
CA ALA A 87 -12.77 4.15 0.93
C ALA A 87 -11.97 4.57 2.18
N CYS A 88 -12.64 5.14 3.18
CA CYS A 88 -12.00 5.45 4.46
C CYS A 88 -11.51 4.17 5.16
N LEU A 89 -12.34 3.12 5.21
CA LEU A 89 -11.96 1.85 5.82
C LEU A 89 -10.76 1.19 5.12
N ALA A 90 -10.72 1.22 3.78
CA ALA A 90 -9.60 0.67 3.01
C ALA A 90 -8.27 1.34 3.40
N ALA A 91 -8.24 2.67 3.43
CA ALA A 91 -7.04 3.42 3.80
C ALA A 91 -6.64 3.21 5.26
N MET A 92 -7.62 3.21 6.18
CA MET A 92 -7.39 2.95 7.60
C MET A 92 -6.84 1.54 7.84
N ALA A 93 -7.31 0.54 7.10
CA ALA A 93 -6.85 -0.84 7.21
C ALA A 93 -5.39 -0.98 6.75
N ILE A 94 -5.01 -0.37 5.63
CA ILE A 94 -3.61 -0.36 5.18
C ILE A 94 -2.70 0.37 6.17
N ALA A 95 -3.13 1.52 6.70
CA ALA A 95 -2.36 2.25 7.70
C ALA A 95 -2.07 1.41 8.96
N ASN A 96 -3.01 0.54 9.34
CA ASN A 96 -2.86 -0.41 10.46
C ASN A 96 -2.33 -1.79 10.04
N LYS A 97 -1.99 -1.97 8.76
CA LYS A 97 -1.44 -3.20 8.18
C LYS A 97 -2.41 -4.40 8.26
N ASP A 98 -3.71 -4.14 8.32
CA ASP A 98 -4.75 -5.18 8.29
C ASP A 98 -5.18 -5.50 6.84
N MET A 99 -4.54 -6.52 6.27
CA MET A 99 -4.70 -6.87 4.85
C MET A 99 -6.04 -7.56 4.54
N ASN A 100 -6.69 -8.15 5.54
CA ASN A 100 -7.99 -8.81 5.35
C ASN A 100 -9.09 -7.77 5.15
N THR A 101 -9.15 -6.76 6.02
CA THR A 101 -10.11 -5.67 5.89
C THR A 101 -9.80 -4.81 4.67
N ALA A 102 -8.52 -4.54 4.40
CA ALA A 102 -8.13 -3.77 3.22
C ALA A 102 -8.62 -4.43 1.93
N GLU A 103 -8.46 -5.74 1.76
CA GLU A 103 -8.93 -6.47 0.58
C GLU A 103 -10.45 -6.33 0.39
N ILE A 104 -11.23 -6.57 1.45
CA ILE A 104 -12.69 -6.46 1.42
C ILE A 104 -13.12 -5.03 1.08
N ALA A 105 -12.45 -4.04 1.66
CA ALA A 105 -12.78 -2.64 1.46
C ALA A 105 -12.42 -2.16 0.05
N TYR A 106 -11.22 -2.48 -0.47
CA TYR A 106 -10.85 -2.15 -1.85
C TYR A 106 -11.73 -2.86 -2.88
N ALA A 107 -12.13 -4.10 -2.62
CA ALA A 107 -13.10 -4.81 -3.46
C ALA A 107 -14.46 -4.09 -3.48
N SER A 108 -14.90 -3.56 -2.32
CA SER A 108 -16.15 -2.81 -2.20
C SER A 108 -16.08 -1.44 -2.89
N VAL A 109 -14.89 -0.82 -2.95
CA VAL A 109 -14.62 0.45 -3.67
C VAL A 109 -14.44 0.25 -5.18
N GLY A 110 -14.21 -0.97 -5.63
CA GLY A 110 -13.99 -1.30 -7.05
C GLY A 110 -12.55 -1.15 -7.53
N GLU A 111 -11.57 -1.09 -6.63
CA GLU A 111 -10.14 -0.98 -6.96
C GLU A 111 -9.53 -2.38 -7.19
N ILE A 112 -9.90 -3.02 -8.30
CA ILE A 112 -9.57 -4.44 -8.57
C ILE A 112 -8.06 -4.67 -8.63
N ASP A 113 -7.30 -3.78 -9.24
CA ASP A 113 -5.83 -3.91 -9.35
C ASP A 113 -5.17 -3.93 -7.95
N LYS A 114 -5.69 -3.12 -7.02
CA LYS A 114 -5.21 -3.09 -5.63
C LYS A 114 -5.58 -4.35 -4.88
N VAL A 115 -6.77 -4.91 -5.12
CA VAL A 115 -7.20 -6.20 -4.56
C VAL A 115 -6.28 -7.34 -5.02
N GLN A 116 -5.97 -7.39 -6.32
CA GLN A 116 -5.04 -8.40 -6.86
C GLN A 116 -3.65 -8.27 -6.24
N TYR A 117 -3.16 -7.04 -6.09
CA TYR A 117 -1.87 -6.81 -5.43
C TYR A 117 -1.90 -7.25 -3.96
N ILE A 118 -2.93 -6.89 -3.20
CA ILE A 118 -3.12 -7.33 -1.80
C ILE A 118 -3.17 -8.86 -1.70
N SER A 119 -3.86 -9.52 -2.62
CA SER A 119 -3.91 -11.00 -2.69
C SER A 119 -2.52 -11.59 -2.93
N SER A 120 -1.75 -11.05 -3.88
CA SER A 120 -0.37 -11.50 -4.13
C SER A 120 0.56 -11.30 -2.93
N ILE A 121 0.34 -10.27 -2.12
CA ILE A 121 1.07 -10.09 -0.85
C ILE A 121 0.76 -11.22 0.12
N LYS A 122 -0.50 -11.68 0.22
CA LYS A 122 -0.88 -12.74 1.16
C LYS A 122 -0.21 -14.08 0.81
N ASP A 123 0.07 -14.31 -0.46
CA ASP A 123 0.75 -15.51 -0.95
C ASP A 123 2.27 -15.50 -0.74
N LEU A 124 2.86 -14.37 -0.33
CA LEU A 124 4.30 -14.29 -0.08
C LEU A 124 4.69 -15.12 1.15
N PRO A 125 5.82 -15.85 1.08
CA PRO A 125 6.19 -16.82 2.11
C PRO A 125 6.64 -16.15 3.42
N SER A 126 7.53 -15.15 3.33
CA SER A 126 8.11 -14.52 4.51
C SER A 126 7.27 -13.37 5.04
N LYS A 127 7.26 -13.17 6.36
CA LYS A 127 6.55 -12.06 7.01
C LYS A 127 7.19 -10.72 6.65
N GLU A 128 8.50 -10.72 6.51
CA GLU A 128 9.32 -9.56 6.17
C GLU A 128 9.02 -9.10 4.74
N SER A 129 8.92 -10.04 3.78
CA SER A 129 8.50 -9.72 2.41
C SER A 129 7.08 -9.17 2.37
N ARG A 130 6.13 -9.80 3.10
CA ARG A 130 4.76 -9.25 3.22
C ARG A 130 4.76 -7.81 3.74
N MET A 131 5.50 -7.54 4.81
CA MET A 131 5.60 -6.21 5.39
C MET A 131 6.25 -5.20 4.43
N ALA A 132 7.29 -5.61 3.71
CA ALA A 132 7.93 -4.76 2.71
C ALA A 132 6.97 -4.39 1.58
N HIS A 133 6.19 -5.35 1.08
CA HIS A 133 5.19 -5.07 0.05
C HIS A 133 4.02 -4.21 0.54
N ILE A 134 3.64 -4.29 1.82
CA ILE A 134 2.68 -3.34 2.43
C ILE A 134 3.24 -1.92 2.46
N LEU A 135 4.53 -1.77 2.81
CA LEU A 135 5.20 -0.46 2.77
C LEU A 135 5.30 0.09 1.34
N LEU A 136 5.55 -0.78 0.35
CA LEU A 136 5.51 -0.40 -1.06
C LEU A 136 4.12 0.06 -1.49
N PHE A 137 3.08 -0.65 -1.04
CA PHE A 137 1.70 -0.26 -1.30
C PHE A 137 1.38 1.12 -0.76
N SER A 138 1.90 1.48 0.41
CA SER A 138 1.72 2.80 1.01
C SER A 138 2.68 3.89 0.46
N GLY A 139 3.49 3.56 -0.55
CA GLY A 139 4.46 4.49 -1.15
C GLY A 139 5.78 4.67 -0.38
N ASN A 140 6.01 3.92 0.70
CA ASN A 140 7.21 4.02 1.54
C ASN A 140 8.33 3.10 1.01
N VAL A 141 8.86 3.45 -0.16
CA VAL A 141 9.85 2.62 -0.89
C VAL A 141 11.16 2.44 -0.12
N GLN A 142 11.66 3.50 0.51
CA GLN A 142 12.93 3.46 1.25
C GLN A 142 12.86 2.55 2.48
N ASP A 143 11.74 2.59 3.20
CA ASP A 143 11.51 1.73 4.36
C ASP A 143 11.35 0.27 3.95
N ALA A 144 10.65 0.02 2.83
CA ALA A 144 10.49 -1.32 2.27
C ALA A 144 11.86 -1.92 1.87
N GLU A 145 12.70 -1.15 1.17
CA GLU A 145 14.05 -1.58 0.81
C GLU A 145 14.88 -1.86 2.06
N THR A 146 14.89 -0.93 3.03
CA THR A 146 15.64 -1.08 4.27
C THR A 146 15.23 -2.34 5.02
N LEU A 147 13.94 -2.63 5.10
CA LEU A 147 13.40 -3.82 5.75
C LEU A 147 13.87 -5.11 5.06
N LEU A 148 13.83 -5.16 3.72
CA LEU A 148 14.29 -6.32 2.95
C LEU A 148 15.81 -6.54 3.13
N LEU A 149 16.59 -5.47 3.14
CA LEU A 149 18.04 -5.54 3.37
C LEU A 149 18.38 -6.02 4.79
N GLN A 150 17.68 -5.52 5.81
CA GLN A 150 17.84 -5.97 7.21
C GLN A 150 17.45 -7.44 7.37
N ALA A 151 16.41 -7.89 6.66
CA ALA A 151 16.01 -9.29 6.62
C ALA A 151 17.02 -10.17 5.85
N GLY A 152 17.95 -9.58 5.10
CA GLY A 152 18.89 -10.30 4.22
C GLY A 152 18.25 -10.81 2.92
N LEU A 153 17.07 -10.31 2.56
CA LEU A 153 16.35 -10.64 1.32
C LEU A 153 16.82 -9.72 0.18
N ILE A 154 18.10 -9.84 -0.17
CA ILE A 154 18.78 -8.92 -1.10
C ILE A 154 18.16 -9.02 -2.50
N TYR A 155 17.85 -10.24 -2.97
CA TYR A 155 17.21 -10.43 -4.27
C TYR A 155 15.85 -9.71 -4.35
N GLN A 156 15.02 -9.82 -3.30
CA GLN A 156 13.72 -9.11 -3.24
C GLN A 156 13.91 -7.59 -3.28
N ALA A 157 14.91 -7.06 -2.56
CA ALA A 157 15.22 -5.62 -2.60
C ALA A 157 15.62 -5.15 -4.01
N ILE A 158 16.39 -5.98 -4.75
CA ILE A 158 16.75 -5.71 -6.14
C ILE A 158 15.51 -5.79 -7.04
N GLN A 159 14.70 -6.83 -6.90
CA GLN A 159 13.50 -7.04 -7.71
C GLN A 159 12.48 -5.91 -7.53
N VAL A 160 12.27 -5.43 -6.30
CA VAL A 160 11.43 -4.27 -6.02
C VAL A 160 11.92 -3.03 -6.74
N ASN A 161 13.23 -2.76 -6.71
CA ASN A 161 13.80 -1.61 -7.41
C ASN A 161 13.70 -1.75 -8.94
N ILE A 162 13.82 -2.96 -9.49
CA ILE A 162 13.57 -3.23 -10.92
C ILE A 162 12.11 -2.92 -11.26
N ASN A 163 11.15 -3.41 -10.48
CA ASN A 163 9.72 -3.20 -10.71
C ASN A 163 9.32 -1.72 -10.62
N LEU A 164 10.01 -0.94 -9.78
CA LEU A 164 9.83 0.51 -9.66
C LEU A 164 10.62 1.32 -10.70
N TYR A 165 11.33 0.67 -11.63
CA TYR A 165 12.21 1.28 -12.62
C TYR A 165 13.37 2.09 -12.04
N ASN A 166 13.74 1.83 -10.78
CA ASN A 166 14.90 2.41 -10.11
C ASN A 166 16.18 1.63 -10.48
N TRP A 167 16.51 1.63 -11.78
CA TRP A 167 17.59 0.81 -12.35
C TRP A 167 18.95 1.06 -11.71
N GLU A 168 19.30 2.33 -11.46
CA GLU A 168 20.59 2.68 -10.84
C GLU A 168 20.72 2.11 -9.43
N ARG A 169 19.64 2.20 -8.64
CA ARG A 169 19.61 1.65 -7.28
C ARG A 169 19.67 0.12 -7.29
N ALA A 170 18.94 -0.52 -8.21
CA ALA A 170 19.00 -1.97 -8.39
C ALA A 170 20.42 -2.45 -8.71
N LEU A 171 21.12 -1.75 -9.62
CA LEU A 171 22.50 -2.07 -9.98
C LEU A 171 23.47 -1.84 -8.82
N GLU A 172 23.32 -0.73 -8.09
CA GLU A 172 24.14 -0.44 -6.90
C GLU A 172 24.02 -1.54 -5.85
N LEU A 173 22.78 -1.97 -5.53
CA LEU A 173 22.52 -3.06 -4.59
C LEU A 173 23.13 -4.38 -5.07
N ALA A 174 22.97 -4.70 -6.35
CA ALA A 174 23.52 -5.90 -6.97
C ALA A 174 25.05 -5.94 -6.89
N VAL A 175 25.73 -4.84 -7.23
CA VAL A 175 27.20 -4.73 -7.17
C VAL A 175 27.71 -4.75 -5.74
N LYS A 176 27.08 -4.00 -4.83
CA LYS A 176 27.47 -3.92 -3.41
C LYS A 176 27.43 -5.29 -2.73
N HIS A 177 26.39 -6.07 -3.00
CA HIS A 177 26.21 -7.41 -2.45
C HIS A 177 26.78 -8.52 -3.34
N LYS A 178 27.42 -8.16 -4.46
CA LYS A 178 28.02 -9.08 -5.44
C LYS A 178 27.07 -10.19 -5.88
N THR A 179 25.80 -9.85 -6.09
CA THR A 179 24.74 -10.80 -6.47
C THR A 179 23.82 -10.20 -7.53
N HIS A 180 23.16 -11.05 -8.33
CA HIS A 180 22.13 -10.66 -9.32
C HIS A 180 22.46 -9.50 -10.29
N VAL A 181 23.73 -9.18 -10.53
CA VAL A 181 24.12 -8.15 -11.52
C VAL A 181 23.65 -8.54 -12.92
N ASP A 182 23.85 -9.79 -13.29
CA ASP A 182 23.32 -10.45 -14.49
C ASP A 182 21.80 -10.24 -14.65
N THR A 183 21.06 -10.39 -13.55
CA THR A 183 19.61 -10.24 -13.50
C THR A 183 19.19 -8.81 -13.80
N VAL A 184 19.81 -7.83 -13.14
CA VAL A 184 19.51 -6.39 -13.36
C VAL A 184 19.79 -6.00 -14.81
N LEU A 185 20.92 -6.43 -15.38
CA LEU A 185 21.27 -6.17 -16.77
C LEU A 185 20.27 -6.79 -17.75
N ALA A 186 19.84 -8.04 -17.51
CA ALA A 186 18.88 -8.73 -18.35
C ALA A 186 17.52 -8.02 -18.38
N TYR A 187 16.99 -7.66 -17.20
CA TYR A 187 15.72 -6.93 -17.10
C TYR A 187 15.82 -5.54 -17.72
N ARG A 188 16.97 -4.87 -17.59
CA ARG A 188 17.22 -3.58 -18.22
C ARG A 188 17.26 -3.69 -19.74
N GLN A 189 17.93 -4.71 -20.27
CA GLN A 189 17.99 -4.96 -21.71
C GLN A 189 16.59 -5.24 -22.26
N LYS A 190 15.84 -6.14 -21.62
CA LYS A 190 14.46 -6.44 -22.00
C LYS A 190 13.59 -5.17 -22.01
N PHE A 191 13.70 -4.35 -20.97
CA PHE A 191 12.99 -3.08 -20.91
C PHE A 191 13.37 -2.16 -22.08
N LEU A 192 14.65 -2.02 -22.41
CA LEU A 192 15.08 -1.18 -23.52
C LEU A 192 14.63 -1.71 -24.89
N ASP A 193 14.65 -3.04 -25.07
CA ASP A 193 14.19 -3.71 -26.29
C ASP A 193 12.69 -3.49 -26.51
N ASP A 194 11.88 -3.56 -25.44
CA ASP A 194 10.43 -3.27 -25.50
C ASP A 194 10.15 -1.84 -26.00
N PHE A 195 11.06 -0.90 -25.76
CA PHE A 195 11.00 0.48 -26.26
C PHE A 195 11.86 0.75 -27.51
N SER A 196 12.50 -0.27 -28.08
CA SER A 196 13.43 -0.16 -29.21
C SER A 196 14.55 0.87 -28.99
N LYS A 197 15.03 1.00 -27.75
CA LYS A 197 16.11 1.92 -27.35
C LYS A 197 17.39 1.15 -27.09
N LYS A 198 18.53 1.84 -27.19
CA LYS A 198 19.84 1.31 -26.82
C LYS A 198 20.25 1.84 -25.45
N GLU A 199 21.07 1.08 -24.74
CA GLU A 199 21.57 1.51 -23.43
C GLU A 199 22.48 2.73 -23.60
N THR A 200 22.21 3.76 -22.81
CA THR A 200 22.96 5.03 -22.81
C THR A 200 23.76 5.21 -21.53
N ASN A 201 23.44 4.46 -20.48
CA ASN A 201 24.10 4.62 -19.18
C ASN A 201 25.48 3.93 -19.19
N GLN A 202 26.53 4.70 -18.95
CA GLN A 202 27.92 4.23 -18.97
C GLN A 202 28.19 3.11 -17.96
N ARG A 203 27.54 3.14 -16.78
CA ARG A 203 27.72 2.08 -15.78
C ARG A 203 27.20 0.74 -16.30
N PHE A 204 26.02 0.76 -16.93
CA PHE A 204 25.42 -0.45 -17.49
C PHE A 204 26.25 -1.02 -18.64
N LEU A 205 26.79 -0.17 -19.51
CA LEU A 205 27.69 -0.60 -20.59
C LEU A 205 28.96 -1.27 -20.07
N GLN A 206 29.61 -0.68 -19.06
CA GLN A 206 30.83 -1.24 -18.45
C GLN A 206 30.60 -2.63 -17.85
N TYR A 207 29.48 -2.84 -17.16
CA TYR A 207 29.18 -4.15 -16.58
C TYR A 207 28.65 -5.15 -17.63
N ALA A 208 28.05 -4.67 -18.72
CA ALA A 208 27.59 -5.52 -19.82
C ALA A 208 28.75 -6.11 -20.64
N GLU A 209 29.86 -5.38 -20.82
CA GLU A 209 31.03 -5.87 -21.56
C GLU A 209 31.68 -7.13 -20.95
N GLY A 210 31.46 -7.40 -19.66
CA GLY A 210 32.02 -8.55 -18.95
C GLY A 210 31.06 -9.71 -18.69
N LEU A 211 29.79 -9.62 -19.11
CA LEU A 211 28.73 -10.56 -18.70
C LEU A 211 27.88 -11.02 -19.89
N ASP A 212 27.91 -12.33 -20.16
CA ASP A 212 26.97 -12.98 -21.08
C ASP A 212 25.62 -13.23 -20.38
N VAL A 213 24.57 -12.56 -20.86
CA VAL A 213 23.24 -12.59 -20.26
C VAL A 213 22.51 -13.87 -20.69
N ASN A 214 22.51 -14.87 -19.81
CA ASN A 214 21.78 -16.12 -20.03
C ASN A 214 20.49 -16.17 -19.18
N TRP A 215 19.34 -16.07 -19.84
CA TRP A 215 18.03 -16.06 -19.20
C TRP A 215 17.70 -17.33 -18.40
N ASP A 216 18.15 -18.50 -18.84
CA ASP A 216 17.85 -19.76 -18.14
C ASP A 216 18.63 -19.87 -16.82
N LYS A 217 19.88 -19.41 -16.82
CA LYS A 217 20.68 -19.32 -15.58
C LYS A 217 20.09 -18.32 -14.60
N ILE A 218 19.62 -17.18 -15.10
CA ILE A 218 18.97 -16.15 -14.28
C ILE A 218 17.69 -16.70 -13.65
N LYS A 219 16.83 -17.36 -14.42
CA LYS A 219 15.60 -17.99 -13.90
C LYS A 219 15.92 -19.02 -12.81
N ALA A 220 16.86 -19.92 -13.05
CA ALA A 220 17.27 -20.92 -12.05
C ALA A 220 17.79 -20.28 -10.76
N LYS A 221 18.56 -19.18 -10.87
CA LYS A 221 19.07 -18.42 -9.72
C LYS A 221 17.96 -17.72 -8.93
N ILE A 222 16.97 -17.18 -9.64
CA ILE A 222 15.77 -16.57 -9.04
C ILE A 222 14.95 -17.62 -8.28
N GLU A 223 14.67 -18.76 -8.92
CA GLU A 223 13.93 -19.86 -8.30
C GLU A 223 14.62 -20.37 -7.04
N LEU A 224 15.95 -20.45 -7.05
CA LEU A 224 16.74 -20.86 -5.90
C LEU A 224 16.64 -19.84 -4.74
N GLU A 225 16.64 -18.54 -5.00
CA GLU A 225 16.43 -17.52 -3.97
C GLU A 225 15.00 -17.55 -3.41
N ILE A 226 13.99 -17.77 -4.25
CA ILE A 226 12.60 -17.92 -3.82
C ILE A 226 12.42 -19.19 -2.97
N ALA A 227 13.07 -20.29 -3.34
CA ALA A 227 13.07 -21.54 -2.57
C ALA A 227 13.74 -21.34 -1.20
N LYS A 228 14.91 -20.70 -1.15
CA LYS A 228 15.59 -20.34 0.10
C LYS A 228 14.72 -19.44 0.98
N GLU A 229 14.04 -18.46 0.41
CA GLU A 229 13.13 -17.59 1.17
C GLU A 229 12.00 -18.40 1.80
N ARG A 230 11.39 -19.32 1.04
CA ARG A 230 10.35 -20.23 1.54
C ARG A 230 10.86 -21.13 2.66
N GLU A 231 12.02 -21.75 2.48
CA GLU A 231 12.64 -22.59 3.51
C GLU A 231 12.92 -21.79 4.79
N ARG A 232 13.50 -20.59 4.66
CA ARG A 232 13.77 -19.72 5.80
C ARG A 232 12.49 -19.27 6.51
N ALA A 233 11.43 -18.99 5.77
CA ALA A 233 10.13 -18.65 6.34
C ALA A 233 9.53 -19.83 7.13
N THR A 234 9.69 -21.06 6.65
CA THR A 234 9.24 -22.27 7.38
C THR A 234 10.11 -22.61 8.60
N ALA A 235 11.40 -22.32 8.55
CA ALA A 235 12.35 -22.61 9.62
C ALA A 235 12.25 -21.65 10.82
N THR A 236 11.67 -20.46 10.62
CA THR A 236 11.47 -19.49 11.70
C THR A 236 10.20 -19.89 12.47
N PRO A 237 10.30 -20.42 13.71
CA PRO A 237 9.11 -20.90 14.41
C PRO A 237 8.18 -19.73 14.70
N ILE A 238 6.90 -19.91 14.41
CA ILE A 238 5.84 -19.06 14.98
C ILE A 238 5.94 -19.26 16.48
N VAL A 239 6.55 -18.32 17.20
CA VAL A 239 6.43 -18.23 18.65
C VAL A 239 4.95 -17.98 18.93
N ARG A 240 4.17 -19.06 19.05
CA ARG A 240 2.83 -19.03 19.61
C ARG A 240 3.02 -18.54 21.04
N GLY A 241 2.69 -17.26 21.25
CA GLY A 241 2.52 -16.71 22.59
C GLY A 241 1.34 -17.40 23.25
N SER A 242 1.54 -18.62 23.74
CA SER A 242 0.72 -19.19 24.80
C SER A 242 1.12 -18.48 26.09
N MET A 243 0.55 -17.29 26.32
CA MET A 243 0.39 -16.78 27.67
C MET A 243 -0.61 -17.71 28.35
N ILE A 244 -0.08 -18.73 29.02
CA ILE A 244 -0.82 -19.50 30.01
C ILE A 244 -1.15 -18.51 31.12
N ILE A 245 -2.44 -18.18 31.21
CA ILE A 245 -3.07 -17.51 32.34
C ILE A 245 -2.77 -18.36 33.57
N GLN A 246 -1.87 -17.90 34.44
CA GLN A 246 -1.78 -18.43 35.79
C GLN A 246 -2.91 -17.78 36.62
N ARG A 247 -3.63 -18.68 37.29
CA ARG A 247 -4.77 -18.44 38.17
C ARG A 247 -4.42 -17.57 39.37
#